data_AF-A0AA96X7W3-F1
#
_entry.id   AF-A0AA96X7W3-F1
#
_cell.length_a   1.000
_cell.length_b   1.000
_cell.length_c   1.000
_cell.angle_alpha   90.00
_cell.angle_beta   90.00
_cell.angle_gamma   90.00
#
_symmetry.space_group_name_H-M   'P 1'
#
loop_
_entity.id
_entity.type
_entity.pdbx_description
1 polymer ?
#
loop_
_entity_poly.entity_id
_entity_poly.type
_entity_poly.pdbx_seq_one_letter_code
_entity_poly.pdbx_strand_id
1 'polypeptide(L)'
;MSTVPPKYQGQWAGTEESCNASSSADSMTLADSRIQFTESSGQLMSASQSDGNLHLVFNMQGEGEAWKSEEVYSLISGGKVLVRYTQDSTFKYFRCN
;
A
#
# COMPACT_ATOMS: atom_id res chain seq x y z
N MET A 1 9.32 -1.10 -17.42
CA MET A 1 9.37 -1.01 -15.95
C MET A 1 7.95 -0.87 -15.46
N SER A 2 7.53 -1.68 -14.49
CA SER A 2 6.18 -1.60 -13.92
C SER A 2 6.14 -0.52 -12.84
N THR A 3 5.06 0.25 -12.78
CA THR A 3 4.87 1.34 -11.82
C THR A 3 3.49 1.26 -11.22
N VAL A 4 3.35 1.64 -9.94
CA VAL A 4 2.06 1.84 -9.30
C VAL A 4 1.32 2.99 -10.02
N PRO A 5 0.05 2.82 -10.44
CA PRO A 5 -0.70 3.91 -11.06
C PRO A 5 -0.92 5.10 -10.09
N PRO A 6 -0.85 6.36 -10.56
CA PRO A 6 -0.93 7.56 -9.72
C PRO A 6 -2.16 7.62 -8.80
N LYS A 7 -3.29 7.04 -9.22
CA LYS A 7 -4.52 6.99 -8.40
C LYS A 7 -4.35 6.25 -7.06
N TYR A 8 -3.40 5.31 -6.96
CA TYR A 8 -3.09 4.57 -5.74
C TYR A 8 -1.93 5.21 -4.95
N GLN A 9 -1.11 6.03 -5.59
CA GLN A 9 0.04 6.65 -4.94
C GLN A 9 -0.39 7.69 -3.91
N GLY A 10 0.47 7.91 -2.91
CA GLY A 10 0.29 8.91 -1.86
C GLY A 10 0.41 8.32 -0.46
N GLN A 11 0.02 9.13 0.51
CA GLN A 11 -0.01 8.75 1.91
C GLN A 11 -1.39 8.22 2.30
N TRP A 12 -1.36 7.14 3.08
CA TRP A 12 -2.52 6.38 3.51
C TRP A 12 -2.39 6.08 5.00
N ALA A 13 -3.50 6.03 5.72
CA ALA A 13 -3.51 5.71 7.15
C ALA A 13 -4.69 4.82 7.54
N GLY A 14 -4.54 3.99 8.58
CA GLY A 14 -5.61 3.08 9.04
C GLY A 14 -6.90 3.80 9.50
N THR A 15 -6.79 5.06 9.91
CA THR A 15 -7.93 5.95 10.21
C THR A 15 -7.67 7.36 9.66
N GLU A 16 -8.72 8.15 9.41
CA GLU A 16 -8.58 9.55 8.97
C GLU A 16 -7.84 10.42 9.99
N GLU A 17 -8.03 10.15 11.29
CA GLU A 17 -7.32 10.85 12.38
C GLU A 17 -5.81 10.57 12.37
N SER A 18 -5.41 9.37 11.95
CA SER A 18 -4.02 8.94 11.89
C SER A 18 -3.21 9.65 10.81
N CYS A 19 -3.86 10.29 9.82
CA CYS A 19 -3.15 11.04 8.78
C CYS A 19 -2.29 12.20 9.32
N ASN A 20 -2.64 12.74 10.49
CA ASN A 20 -1.89 13.84 11.13
C ASN A 20 -1.03 13.36 12.31
N ALA A 21 -1.05 12.07 12.63
CA ALA A 21 -0.28 11.51 13.73
C ALA A 21 1.13 11.16 13.23
N SER A 22 2.14 11.82 13.78
CA SER A 22 3.55 11.65 13.40
C SER A 22 4.10 10.22 13.56
N SER A 23 3.35 9.34 14.23
CA SER A 23 3.74 7.95 14.53
C SER A 23 2.52 7.05 14.69
N SER A 24 1.54 7.15 13.79
CA SER A 24 0.47 6.14 13.74
C SER A 24 1.03 4.81 13.21
N ALA A 25 0.84 3.74 13.98
CA ALA A 25 1.28 2.37 13.65
C ALA A 25 0.79 1.92 12.25
N ASP A 26 -0.32 2.49 11.77
CA ASP A 26 -0.97 2.12 10.52
C ASP A 26 -0.72 3.10 9.36
N SER A 27 0.42 3.80 9.35
CA SER A 27 0.78 4.68 8.24
C SER A 27 1.43 3.90 7.08
N MET A 28 1.02 4.22 5.86
CA MET A 28 1.53 3.62 4.63
C MET A 28 1.75 4.71 3.57
N THR A 29 2.95 4.75 2.99
CA THR A 29 3.25 5.59 1.81
C THR A 29 3.46 4.68 0.60
N LEU A 30 2.72 4.94 -0.46
CA LEU A 30 2.85 4.23 -1.72
C LEU A 30 3.37 5.18 -2.81
N ALA A 31 4.62 4.96 -3.22
CA ALA A 31 5.27 5.66 -4.33
C ALA A 31 5.10 4.87 -5.64
N ASP A 32 5.67 5.37 -6.74
CA ASP A 32 5.57 4.73 -8.06
C ASP A 32 6.23 3.34 -8.10
N SER A 33 7.30 3.14 -7.32
CA SER A 33 8.06 1.88 -7.30
C SER A 33 8.33 1.33 -5.90
N ARG A 34 7.77 1.92 -4.84
CA ARG A 34 8.09 1.56 -3.45
C ARG A 34 6.87 1.67 -2.56
N ILE A 35 6.76 0.75 -1.61
CA ILE A 35 5.85 0.83 -0.48
C ILE A 35 6.65 1.01 0.81
N GLN A 36 6.15 1.85 1.70
CA GLN A 36 6.79 2.15 2.99
C GLN A 36 5.73 2.11 4.09
N PHE A 37 6.01 1.34 5.13
CA PHE A 37 5.32 1.31 6.40
C PHE A 37 6.25 1.84 7.50
N THR A 38 5.74 1.98 8.72
CA THR A 38 6.53 2.39 9.88
C THR A 38 7.72 1.44 10.13
N GLU A 39 7.48 0.12 10.07
CA GLU A 39 8.46 -0.90 10.48
C GLU A 39 9.07 -1.67 9.29
N SER A 40 8.51 -1.52 8.10
CA SER A 40 8.91 -2.28 6.91
C SER A 40 8.79 -1.45 5.63
N SER A 41 9.45 -1.89 4.57
CA SER A 41 9.34 -1.28 3.24
C SER A 41 9.56 -2.30 2.15
N GLY A 42 9.09 -2.04 0.94
CA GLY A 42 9.28 -2.96 -0.17
C GLY A 42 9.45 -2.28 -1.51
N GLN A 43 10.25 -2.90 -2.37
CA GLN A 43 10.46 -2.49 -3.75
C GLN A 43 9.44 -3.18 -4.67
N LEU A 44 8.81 -2.42 -5.56
CA LEU A 44 7.89 -2.95 -6.54
C LEU A 44 8.63 -3.84 -7.55
N MET A 45 8.15 -5.07 -7.71
CA MET A 45 8.65 -6.04 -8.69
C MET A 45 7.74 -6.13 -9.90
N SER A 46 6.42 -6.08 -9.69
CA SER A 46 5.43 -6.11 -10.77
C SER A 46 4.16 -5.37 -10.37
N ALA A 47 3.51 -4.76 -11.36
CA ALA A 47 2.20 -4.14 -11.22
C ALA A 47 1.37 -4.46 -12.47
N SER A 48 0.14 -4.91 -12.28
CA SER A 48 -0.84 -5.14 -13.35
C SER A 48 -2.24 -4.76 -12.88
N GLN A 49 -3.10 -4.32 -13.80
CA GLN A 49 -4.50 -4.05 -13.51
C GLN A 49 -5.37 -5.14 -14.15
N SER A 50 -6.26 -5.73 -13.36
CA SER A 50 -7.29 -6.67 -13.80
C SER A 50 -8.54 -6.47 -12.97
N ASP A 51 -9.71 -6.60 -13.59
CA ASP A 51 -11.00 -6.59 -12.87
C ASP A 51 -11.23 -5.34 -11.99
N GLY A 52 -10.68 -4.19 -12.40
CA GLY A 52 -10.77 -2.93 -11.65
C GLY A 52 -9.82 -2.83 -10.43
N ASN A 53 -9.04 -3.87 -10.17
CA ASN A 53 -8.07 -3.95 -9.08
C ASN A 53 -6.64 -3.84 -9.59
N LEU A 54 -5.74 -3.48 -8.69
CA LEU A 54 -4.30 -3.41 -8.95
C LEU A 54 -3.63 -4.58 -8.24
N HIS A 55 -3.02 -5.47 -9.02
CA HIS A 55 -2.24 -6.59 -8.54
C HIS A 55 -0.77 -6.16 -8.47
N LEU A 56 -0.14 -6.37 -7.32
CA LEU A 56 1.19 -5.92 -7.01
C LEU A 56 2.01 -7.08 -6.48
N VAL A 57 3.30 -7.06 -6.82
CA VAL A 57 4.30 -7.92 -6.19
C VAL A 57 5.39 -7.03 -5.64
N PHE A 58 5.64 -7.12 -4.35
CA PHE A 58 6.71 -6.41 -3.67
C PHE A 58 7.78 -7.38 -3.17
N ASN A 59 9.03 -6.94 -3.22
CA ASN A 59 10.11 -7.50 -2.43
C ASN A 59 10.22 -6.67 -1.15
N MET A 60 9.71 -7.20 -0.05
CA MET A 60 9.61 -6.54 1.25
C MET A 60 10.86 -6.79 2.10
N GLN A 61 11.18 -5.84 2.98
CA GLN A 61 12.10 -6.02 4.10
C GLN A 61 11.56 -5.34 5.35
N GLY A 62 11.83 -5.93 6.52
CA GLY A 62 11.46 -5.42 7.83
C GLY A 62 12.08 -6.29 8.92
N GLU A 63 12.46 -5.71 10.04
CA GLU A 63 12.98 -6.44 11.21
C GLU A 63 14.15 -7.41 10.96
N GLY A 64 14.92 -7.18 9.89
CA GLY A 64 16.05 -8.05 9.50
C GLY A 64 15.67 -9.20 8.57
N GLU A 65 14.39 -9.33 8.22
CA GLU A 65 13.87 -10.33 7.28
C GLU A 65 13.52 -9.69 5.94
N ALA A 66 13.54 -10.51 4.89
CA ALA A 66 13.10 -10.14 3.55
C ALA A 66 12.17 -11.22 2.99
N TRP A 67 11.07 -10.79 2.38
CA TRP A 67 10.07 -11.70 1.85
C TRP A 67 9.38 -11.12 0.60
N LYS A 68 8.84 -12.01 -0.22
CA LYS A 68 7.99 -11.61 -1.36
C LYS A 68 6.55 -11.48 -0.87
N SER A 69 5.89 -10.37 -1.21
CA SER A 69 4.46 -10.17 -0.93
C SER A 69 3.68 -9.97 -2.23
N GLU A 70 2.64 -10.76 -2.41
CA GLU A 70 1.69 -10.64 -3.52
C GLU A 70 0.40 -10.03 -2.98
N GLU A 71 0.00 -8.90 -3.55
CA GLU A 71 -1.03 -8.05 -2.98
C GLU A 71 -2.03 -7.58 -4.04
N VAL A 72 -3.28 -7.34 -3.62
CA VAL A 72 -4.34 -6.80 -4.49
C VAL A 72 -4.91 -5.55 -3.86
N TYR A 73 -4.97 -4.46 -4.62
CA TYR A 73 -5.37 -3.14 -4.15
C TYR A 73 -6.63 -2.69 -4.87
N SER A 74 -7.64 -2.36 -4.08
CA SER A 74 -8.92 -1.85 -4.56
C SER A 74 -9.13 -0.43 -4.04
N LEU A 75 -9.45 0.49 -4.94
CA LEU A 75 -9.87 1.84 -4.57
C LEU A 75 -11.38 1.91 -4.52
N ILE A 76 -11.92 2.29 -3.37
CA ILE A 76 -13.35 2.51 -3.16
C ILE A 76 -13.62 3.95 -2.72
N SER A 77 -14.90 4.31 -2.57
CA SER A 77 -15.32 5.66 -2.17
C SER A 77 -14.69 6.77 -3.03
N GLY A 78 -14.62 6.56 -4.34
CA GLY A 78 -14.02 7.51 -5.28
C GLY A 78 -12.50 7.66 -5.16
N GLY A 79 -11.79 6.66 -4.63
CA GLY A 79 -10.33 6.69 -4.48
C GLY A 79 -9.83 7.32 -3.17
N LYS A 80 -10.74 7.52 -2.21
CA LYS A 80 -10.41 8.00 -0.85
C LYS A 80 -10.09 6.86 0.12
N VAL A 81 -10.45 5.63 -0.24
CA VAL A 81 -10.23 4.45 0.59
C VAL A 81 -9.53 3.40 -0.26
N LEU A 82 -8.43 2.87 0.26
CA LEU A 82 -7.65 1.79 -0.32
C LEU A 82 -7.84 0.54 0.52
N VAL A 83 -8.32 -0.52 -0.09
CA VAL A 83 -8.38 -1.85 0.53
C VAL A 83 -7.23 -2.67 -0.04
N ARG A 84 -6.34 -3.10 0.86
CA ARG A 84 -5.17 -3.93 0.56
C ARG A 84 -5.45 -5.35 1.01
N TYR A 85 -5.47 -6.26 0.05
CA TYR A 85 -5.58 -7.69 0.27
C TYR A 85 -4.19 -8.31 0.14
N THR A 86 -3.79 -9.05 1.16
CA THR A 86 -2.59 -9.90 1.16
C THR A 86 -3.00 -11.36 1.31
N GLN A 87 -2.05 -12.28 1.26
CA GLN A 87 -2.31 -13.70 1.51
C GLN A 87 -2.93 -13.94 2.91
N ASP A 88 -2.45 -13.22 3.93
CA ASP A 88 -2.79 -13.49 5.32
C ASP A 88 -3.86 -12.54 5.89
N SER A 89 -4.02 -11.35 5.32
CA SER A 89 -4.81 -10.29 5.94
C SER A 89 -5.36 -9.27 4.95
N THR A 90 -6.45 -8.62 5.34
CA THR A 90 -7.04 -7.49 4.62
C THR A 90 -6.93 -6.24 5.47
N PHE A 91 -6.43 -5.17 4.87
CA PHE A 91 -6.22 -3.88 5.51
C PHE A 91 -7.03 -2.81 4.79
N LYS A 92 -7.58 -1.86 5.55
CA LYS A 92 -8.31 -0.72 5.01
C LYS A 92 -7.57 0.55 5.40
N TYR A 93 -7.26 1.37 4.40
CA TYR A 93 -6.61 2.65 4.59
C TYR A 93 -7.47 3.79 4.02
N PHE A 94 -7.32 4.97 4.61
CA PHE A 94 -7.91 6.23 4.20
C PHE A 94 -6.82 7.12 3.62
N ARG A 95 -7.14 7.82 2.53
CA ARG A 95 -6.20 8.71 1.87
C ARG A 95 -5.94 9.93 2.74
N CYS A 96 -4.67 10.23 2.98
CA CYS A 96 -4.27 11.48 3.62
C CYS A 96 -4.26 12.60 2.57
N ASN A 97 -4.80 13.77 2.95
CA ASN A 97 -4.98 14.92 2.07
C ASN A 97 -3.66 15.51 1.57
#